data_AF-A0A8X6FZL3-F1
#
_entry.id   AF-A0A8X6FZL3-F1
#
_cell.length_a   1.000
_cell.length_b   1.000
_cell.length_c   1.000
_cell.angle_alpha   90.00
_cell.angle_beta   90.00
_cell.angle_gamma   90.00
#
_symmetry.space_group_name_H-M   'P 1'
#
loop_
_entity.id
_entity.type
_entity.pdbx_description
1 polymer ?
#
loop_
_entity_poly.entity_id
_entity_poly.type
_entity_poly.pdbx_seq_one_letter_code
_entity_poly.pdbx_strand_id
1 'polypeptide(L)'
;MLKQVFIKDFHMFVNRPDMLLDIRPLNNTVTTIQGKRWKEVRTLLTPTFSSGKIKLMTSIVDKKVDVTVNEISKRAEKNEMFDIYQLVQGLT
;
A
#
# COMPACT_ATOMS: atom_id res chain seq x y z
N MET A 1 -7.01 16.61 18.58
CA MET A 1 -6.32 17.35 17.51
C MET A 1 -6.34 16.63 16.15
N LEU A 2 -5.91 15.36 16.04
CA LEU A 2 -5.82 14.65 14.73
C LEU A 2 -7.14 14.59 13.94
N LYS A 3 -8.26 14.25 14.59
CA LYS A 3 -9.58 14.22 13.95
C LYS A 3 -10.00 15.59 13.40
N GLN A 4 -9.57 16.68 14.04
CA GLN A 4 -9.84 18.04 13.59
C GLN A 4 -9.13 18.26 12.24
N VAL A 5 -7.83 17.97 12.18
CA VAL A 5 -7.00 18.16 10.97
C VAL A 5 -7.42 17.24 9.82
N PHE A 6 -7.57 15.94 10.07
CA PHE A 6 -7.77 14.96 8.99
C PHE A 6 -9.22 14.77 8.54
N ILE A 7 -10.20 15.25 9.29
CA ILE A 7 -11.63 15.04 8.98
C ILE A 7 -12.38 16.37 8.92
N LYS A 8 -12.43 17.12 10.03
CA LYS A 8 -13.27 18.32 10.12
C LYS A 8 -12.75 19.46 9.24
N ASP A 9 -11.47 19.76 9.37
CA ASP A 9 -10.80 20.87 8.69
C ASP A 9 -9.94 20.36 7.52
N PHE A 10 -10.25 19.18 6.97
CA PHE A 10 -9.47 18.57 5.90
C PHE A 10 -9.27 19.49 4.70
N HIS A 11 -10.28 20.33 4.40
CA HIS A 11 -10.22 21.32 3.32
C HIS A 11 -9.12 22.39 3.51
N MET A 12 -8.63 22.59 4.73
CA MET A 12 -7.47 23.45 5.04
C MET A 12 -6.13 22.71 4.92
N PHE A 13 -6.14 21.37 4.98
CA PHE A 13 -4.95 20.52 5.03
C PHE A 13 -4.95 19.45 3.91
N VAL A 14 -5.40 19.83 2.71
CA VAL A 14 -5.59 18.89 1.58
C VAL A 14 -4.27 18.36 1.03
N ASN A 15 -3.25 19.21 0.95
CA ASN A 15 -1.99 18.89 0.29
C ASN A 15 -0.98 18.28 1.26
N ARG A 16 -0.19 17.32 0.75
CA ARG A 16 0.98 16.79 1.44
C ARG A 16 2.20 17.69 1.16
N PRO A 17 3.21 17.70 2.04
CA PRO A 17 4.48 18.35 1.75
C PRO A 17 5.04 17.86 0.41
N ASP A 18 5.65 18.77 -0.34
CA ASP A 18 6.32 18.41 -1.59
C ASP A 18 7.44 17.41 -1.32
N MET A 19 7.62 16.46 -2.24
CA MET A 19 8.81 15.63 -2.19
C MET A 19 10.04 16.51 -2.44
N LEU A 20 11.10 16.30 -1.64
CA LEU A 20 12.37 17.02 -1.79
C LEU A 20 13.04 16.78 -3.15
N LEU A 21 12.64 15.71 -3.85
CA LEU A 21 13.20 15.31 -5.14
C LEU A 21 12.10 15.22 -6.20
N ASP A 22 12.33 15.88 -7.34
CA ASP A 22 11.46 15.79 -8.52
C ASP A 22 11.80 14.54 -9.36
N ILE A 23 11.38 13.38 -8.86
CA ILE A 23 11.64 12.08 -9.51
C ILE A 23 10.50 11.79 -10.48
N ARG A 24 10.75 11.85 -11.79
CA ARG A 24 9.80 11.40 -12.81
C ARG A 24 9.87 9.87 -12.97
N PRO A 25 8.72 9.16 -13.06
CA PRO A 25 7.34 9.65 -13.11
C PRO A 25 6.64 9.78 -11.74
N LEU A 26 7.35 9.53 -10.62
CA LEU A 26 6.78 9.49 -9.28
C LEU A 26 6.16 10.83 -8.84
N ASN A 27 6.67 11.94 -9.35
CA ASN A 27 6.13 13.28 -9.15
C ASN A 27 4.66 13.44 -9.61
N ASN A 28 4.14 12.53 -10.44
CA ASN A 28 2.75 12.53 -10.92
C ASN A 28 1.86 11.44 -10.28
N THR A 29 2.26 10.89 -9.13
CA THR A 29 1.50 9.86 -8.41
C THR A 29 0.47 10.49 -7.47
N VAL A 30 -0.54 9.70 -7.06
CA VAL A 30 -1.62 10.18 -6.15
C VAL A 30 -1.10 10.67 -4.79
N THR A 31 0.12 10.29 -4.39
CA THR A 31 0.75 10.73 -3.15
C THR A 31 1.49 12.05 -3.27
N THR A 32 1.76 12.53 -4.50
CA THR A 32 2.55 13.74 -4.76
C THR A 32 1.73 14.87 -5.40
N ILE A 33 0.82 14.54 -6.32
CA ILE A 33 -0.05 15.54 -6.96
C ILE A 33 -0.93 16.22 -5.91
N GLN A 34 -1.30 17.48 -6.18
CA GLN A 34 -1.99 18.35 -5.23
C GLN A 34 -3.33 18.88 -5.75
N GLY A 35 -4.12 19.43 -4.84
CA GLY A 35 -5.33 20.19 -5.14
C GLY A 35 -6.36 19.43 -5.98
N LYS A 36 -6.90 20.10 -7.01
CA LYS A 36 -7.96 19.55 -7.86
C LYS A 36 -7.52 18.27 -8.58
N ARG A 37 -6.29 18.26 -9.10
CA ARG A 37 -5.75 17.10 -9.84
C ARG A 37 -5.66 15.86 -8.95
N TRP A 38 -5.22 16.03 -7.71
CA TRP A 38 -5.26 14.98 -6.69
C TRP A 38 -6.67 14.43 -6.48
N LYS A 39 -7.66 15.32 -6.32
CA LYS A 39 -9.05 14.92 -6.12
C LYS A 39 -9.59 14.12 -7.31
N GLU A 40 -9.29 14.53 -8.53
CA GLU A 40 -9.69 13.82 -9.75
C GLU A 40 -9.08 12.41 -9.82
N VAL A 41 -7.76 12.30 -9.68
CA VAL A 41 -7.04 11.02 -9.76
C VAL A 41 -7.46 10.08 -8.64
N ARG A 42 -7.60 10.60 -7.41
CA ARG A 42 -8.09 9.80 -6.28
C ARG A 42 -9.51 9.28 -6.52
N THR A 43 -10.40 10.12 -7.06
CA THR A 43 -11.77 9.72 -7.40
C THR A 43 -11.76 8.60 -8.44
N LEU A 44 -10.89 8.67 -9.44
CA LEU A 44 -10.73 7.63 -10.45
C LEU A 44 -10.20 6.30 -9.88
N LEU A 45 -9.27 6.35 -8.92
CA LEU A 45 -8.65 5.15 -8.33
C LEU A 45 -9.50 4.47 -7.26
N THR A 46 -10.37 5.22 -6.57
CA THR A 46 -11.15 4.71 -5.43
C THR A 46 -11.97 3.44 -5.75
N PRO A 47 -12.66 3.32 -6.90
CA PRO A 47 -13.44 2.12 -7.23
C PRO A 47 -12.62 0.83 -7.33
N THR A 48 -11.33 0.93 -7.66
CA THR A 48 -10.40 -0.22 -7.76
C THR A 48 -10.26 -0.95 -6.42
N PHE A 49 -10.42 -0.24 -5.30
CA PHE A 49 -10.30 -0.78 -3.95
C PHE A 49 -11.66 -0.94 -3.26
N SER A 50 -12.73 -1.14 -4.02
CA SER A 50 -14.04 -1.51 -3.45
C SER A 50 -13.97 -2.90 -2.79
N SER A 51 -14.83 -3.15 -1.81
CA SER A 51 -14.88 -4.43 -1.09
C SER A 51 -15.04 -5.63 -2.04
N GLY A 52 -15.80 -5.48 -3.12
CA GLY A 52 -15.96 -6.51 -4.14
C GLY A 52 -14.67 -6.81 -4.91
N LYS A 53 -13.92 -5.77 -5.31
CA LYS A 53 -12.63 -5.92 -6.00
C LYS A 53 -11.55 -6.48 -5.07
N ILE A 54 -11.49 -6.01 -3.82
CA ILE A 54 -10.58 -6.54 -2.81
C ILE A 54 -10.85 -8.03 -2.58
N LYS A 55 -12.11 -8.46 -2.45
CA LYS A 55 -12.46 -9.87 -2.26
C LYS A 55 -12.00 -10.75 -3.43
N LEU A 56 -12.02 -10.24 -4.66
CA LEU A 56 -11.47 -10.95 -5.82
C LEU A 56 -9.94 -11.10 -5.70
N MET A 57 -9.25 -10.05 -5.26
CA MET A 57 -7.79 -10.05 -5.07
C MET A 57 -7.35 -10.94 -3.90
N THR A 58 -8.18 -11.13 -2.87
CA THR A 58 -7.86 -11.96 -1.69
C THR A 58 -7.36 -13.35 -2.09
N SER A 59 -7.99 -13.99 -3.07
CA SER A 59 -7.57 -15.31 -3.55
C SER A 59 -6.14 -15.35 -4.10
N ILE A 60 -5.64 -14.24 -4.67
CA ILE A 60 -4.26 -14.13 -5.17
C ILE A 60 -3.31 -13.94 -3.99
N VAL A 61 -3.69 -13.12 -3.00
CA VAL A 61 -2.91 -12.89 -1.79
C VAL A 61 -2.77 -14.18 -0.99
N ASP A 62 -3.87 -14.91 -0.76
CA ASP A 62 -3.87 -16.17 -0.02
C ASP A 62 -2.90 -17.19 -0.63
N LYS A 63 -2.93 -17.35 -1.96
CA LYS A 63 -1.98 -18.23 -2.67
C LYS A 63 -0.51 -17.86 -2.44
N LYS A 64 -0.21 -16.56 -2.33
CA LYS A 64 1.17 -16.11 -2.07
C LYS A 64 1.55 -16.34 -0.62
N VAL A 65 0.64 -16.11 0.31
CA VAL A 65 0.82 -16.44 1.74
C VAL A 65 1.07 -17.95 1.90
N ASP A 66 0.30 -18.80 1.23
CA ASP A 66 0.49 -20.26 1.28
C ASP A 66 1.90 -20.67 0.83
N VAL A 67 2.43 -20.05 -0.23
CA VAL A 67 3.81 -20.29 -0.68
C VAL A 67 4.82 -19.88 0.39
N THR A 68 4.64 -18.71 0.99
CA THR A 68 5.49 -18.20 2.07
C THR A 68 5.46 -19.11 3.30
N VAL A 69 4.28 -19.56 3.72
CA VAL A 69 4.10 -20.48 4.86
C VAL A 69 4.76 -21.82 4.58
N ASN A 70 4.58 -22.38 3.37
CA ASN A 70 5.23 -23.63 2.99
C ASN A 70 6.75 -23.53 3.01
N GLU A 71 7.33 -22.40 2.60
CA GLU A 71 8.77 -22.17 2.66
C GLU A 71 9.27 -22.09 4.11
N ILE A 72 8.52 -21.42 5.00
CA ILE A 72 8.82 -21.37 6.43
C ILE A 72 8.80 -22.78 7.03
N SER A 73 7.77 -23.58 6.73
CA SER A 73 7.65 -24.96 7.23
C SER A 73 8.83 -25.83 6.81
N LYS A 74 9.25 -25.75 5.54
CA LYS A 74 10.42 -26.51 5.04
C LYS A 74 11.72 -26.16 5.77
N ARG A 75 11.94 -24.88 6.08
CA ARG A 75 13.13 -24.44 6.82
C ARG A 75 13.08 -24.87 8.29
N ALA A 76 11.89 -24.82 8.88
CA ALA A 76 11.66 -25.30 10.24
C ALA A 76 11.93 -26.81 10.37
N GLU A 77 11.48 -27.62 9.41
CA GLU A 77 11.75 -29.07 9.36
C GLU A 77 13.25 -29.39 9.31
N LYS A 78 14.03 -28.56 8.63
CA LYS A 78 15.50 -28.70 8.56
C LYS A 78 16.23 -28.12 9.77
N ASN A 79 15.50 -27.52 10.71
CA ASN A 79 16.06 -26.79 11.86
C ASN A 79 17.06 -25.69 11.44
N GLU A 80 16.79 -25.06 10.29
CA GLU A 80 17.61 -23.98 9.74
C GLU A 80 17.24 -22.64 10.40
N MET A 81 18.24 -21.88 10.87
CA MET A 81 18.03 -20.48 11.25
C MET A 81 17.95 -19.62 9.98
N PHE A 82 16.94 -18.75 9.92
CA PHE A 82 16.78 -17.81 8.82
C PHE A 82 16.20 -16.47 9.29
N ASP A 83 16.45 -15.42 8.51
CA ASP A 83 15.85 -14.11 8.73
C ASP A 83 14.44 -14.07 8.11
N ILE A 84 13.43 -13.95 8.97
CA ILE A 84 12.03 -13.84 8.54
C ILE A 84 11.77 -12.57 7.74
N TYR A 85 12.52 -11.49 7.96
CA TYR A 85 12.33 -10.22 7.27
C TYR A 85 12.58 -10.38 5.76
N GLN A 86 13.67 -11.04 5.39
CA GLN A 86 14.00 -11.29 3.97
C GLN A 86 12.94 -12.16 3.28
N LEU A 87 12.41 -13.16 4.01
CA LEU A 87 11.41 -14.06 3.48
C LEU A 87 10.06 -13.37 3.28
N VAL A 88 9.63 -12.54 4.24
CA VAL A 88 8.39 -11.76 4.14
C VAL A 88 8.53 -10.63 3.11
N GLN A 89 9.72 -10.08 2.89
CA GLN A 89 9.95 -9.11 1.82
C GLN A 89 9.66 -9.69 0.43
N GLY A 90 9.82 -11.01 0.22
CA GLY A 90 9.43 -11.67 -1.02
C GLY A 90 7.92 -11.83 -1.21
N LEU A 91 7.11 -11.62 -0.18
CA LEU A 91 5.64 -11.70 -0.22
C LEU A 91 5.00 -10.39 -0.70
N THR A 92 5.61 -9.24 -0.39
CA THR A 92 5.06 -7.88 -0.61
C THR A 92 5.75 -7.14 -1.73
#